data_AF-A0A3N5VED3-F1
#
_entry.id   AF-A0A3N5VED3-F1
#
_cell.length_a   1.000
_cell.length_b   1.000
_cell.length_c   1.000
_cell.angle_alpha   90.00
_cell.angle_beta   90.00
_cell.angle_gamma   90.00
#
_symmetry.space_group_name_H-M   'P 1'
#
loop_
_entity.id
_entity.type
_entity.pdbx_description
1 polymer ?
#
loop_
_entity_poly.entity_id
_entity_poly.type
_entity_poly.pdbx_seq_one_letter_code
_entity_poly.pdbx_strand_id
1 'polypeptide(L)'
;MFFGPDDVDMVLDVGVCEKVAALPAYEEVDEVMIHYTVTQECPFDCRGCINALTAGKGNSGRSEFVPEKNNGLNLERDLLGISRLIKDSRKNAAVIVYYGGEPMLRLEPMAHFYRALPGIVGDSTSLKHMVITSGHFLEKAIKKTPQMISNLWLTALSIDGNEEQHDAMRRGTSLKEIRRQVEALNQVRHGEVLIWATLRPGMSLWDCFESFMYFRARAE
;
A
#
# COMPACT_ATOMS: atom_id res chain seq x y z
N MET A 1 10.44 10.50 -30.55
CA MET A 1 10.19 11.91 -30.18
C MET A 1 10.42 11.97 -28.68
N PHE A 2 11.55 12.53 -28.26
CA PHE A 2 11.90 12.63 -26.84
C PHE A 2 11.51 14.04 -26.37
N PHE A 3 10.77 14.12 -25.28
CA PHE A 3 10.37 15.37 -24.64
C PHE A 3 11.62 16.10 -24.09
N GLY A 4 11.69 17.41 -24.33
CA GLY A 4 12.80 18.28 -23.95
C GLY A 4 12.63 18.90 -22.57
N PRO A 5 13.65 19.60 -22.05
CA PRO A 5 13.61 20.27 -20.74
C PRO A 5 12.57 21.39 -20.61
N ASP A 6 11.94 21.81 -21.72
CA ASP A 6 10.91 22.86 -21.77
C ASP A 6 9.46 22.30 -21.83
N ASP A 7 9.26 20.97 -21.77
CA ASP A 7 7.94 20.32 -21.93
C ASP A 7 7.02 20.37 -20.68
N VAL A 8 7.27 21.29 -19.74
CA VAL A 8 6.38 21.52 -18.58
C VAL A 8 5.88 22.97 -18.48
N ASP A 9 5.65 23.63 -19.63
CA ASP A 9 4.76 24.80 -19.69
C ASP A 9 3.29 24.34 -19.79
N MET A 10 2.80 23.63 -18.77
CA MET A 10 1.38 23.25 -18.65
C MET A 10 0.55 24.46 -18.20
N VAL A 11 0.48 25.50 -19.04
CA VAL A 11 -0.54 26.55 -18.87
C VAL A 11 -1.87 25.94 -19.34
N LEU A 12 -2.73 25.64 -18.38
CA LEU A 12 -4.10 25.21 -18.70
C LEU A 12 -4.79 26.31 -19.49
N ASP A 13 -5.48 25.93 -20.56
CA ASP A 13 -6.30 26.84 -21.35
C ASP A 13 -7.30 27.60 -20.44
N VAL A 14 -7.58 28.86 -20.74
CA VAL A 14 -8.47 29.71 -19.94
C VAL A 14 -9.84 29.06 -19.75
N GLY A 15 -10.38 28.41 -20.77
CA GLY A 15 -11.66 27.70 -20.68
C GLY A 15 -11.59 26.43 -19.82
N VAL A 16 -10.40 25.83 -19.66
CA VAL A 16 -10.18 24.72 -18.70
C VAL A 16 -10.11 25.28 -17.28
N CYS A 17 -9.40 26.38 -17.06
CA CYS A 17 -9.34 27.07 -15.77
C CYS A 17 -10.74 27.49 -15.29
N GLU A 18 -11.57 28.06 -16.16
CA GLU A 18 -12.96 28.43 -15.84
C GLU A 18 -13.81 27.21 -15.46
N LYS A 19 -13.65 26.09 -16.16
CA LYS A 19 -14.34 24.84 -15.83
C LYS A 19 -13.90 24.26 -14.48
N VAL A 20 -12.60 24.28 -14.19
CA VAL A 20 -12.05 23.82 -12.90
C VAL A 20 -12.52 24.72 -11.77
N ALA A 21 -12.53 26.04 -11.96
CA ALA A 21 -13.02 27.00 -10.97
C ALA A 21 -14.54 26.89 -10.72
N ALA A 22 -15.30 26.39 -11.70
CA ALA A 22 -16.72 26.11 -11.56
C ALA A 22 -17.01 24.77 -10.85
N LEU A 23 -16.00 23.91 -10.64
CA LEU A 23 -16.18 22.70 -9.83
C LEU A 23 -16.33 23.09 -8.35
N PRO A 24 -17.08 22.31 -7.56
CA PRO A 24 -17.10 22.47 -6.11
C PRO A 24 -15.67 22.46 -5.58
N ALA A 25 -15.40 23.33 -4.59
CA ALA A 25 -14.12 23.30 -3.90
C ALA A 25 -13.88 21.88 -3.35
N TYR A 26 -12.68 21.35 -3.59
CA TYR A 26 -12.26 20.10 -2.97
C TYR A 26 -12.22 20.32 -1.44
N GLU A 27 -13.11 19.63 -0.72
CA GLU A 27 -13.02 19.58 0.73
C GLU A 27 -12.02 18.49 1.12
N GLU A 28 -10.89 18.92 1.68
CA GLU A 28 -9.92 18.00 2.24
C GLU A 28 -10.57 17.23 3.40
N VAL A 29 -10.42 15.91 3.36
CA VAL A 29 -10.91 15.04 4.44
C VAL A 29 -10.18 15.41 5.73
N ASP A 30 -10.90 15.52 6.85
CA ASP A 30 -10.33 15.90 8.15
C ASP A 30 -9.57 14.74 8.81
N GLU A 31 -8.55 14.22 8.11
CA GLU A 31 -7.74 13.09 8.55
C GLU A 31 -6.23 13.35 8.37
N VAL A 32 -5.41 12.70 9.19
CA VAL A 32 -3.95 12.63 8.99
C VAL A 32 -3.55 11.24 8.51
N MET A 33 -2.77 11.16 7.44
CA MET A 33 -2.27 9.90 6.90
C MET A 33 -0.78 9.74 7.21
N ILE A 34 -0.41 8.65 7.89
CA ILE A 34 0.96 8.39 8.32
C ILE A 34 1.44 7.11 7.64
N HIS A 35 2.39 7.27 6.72
CA HIS A 35 3.06 6.16 6.04
C HIS A 35 4.19 5.60 6.92
N TYR A 36 4.02 4.37 7.40
CA TYR A 36 5.00 3.67 8.22
C TYR A 36 5.69 2.54 7.44
N THR A 37 7.02 2.64 7.31
CA THR A 37 7.84 1.61 6.67
C THR A 37 8.00 0.43 7.63
N VAL A 38 7.17 -0.61 7.45
CA VAL A 38 7.19 -1.82 8.29
C VAL A 38 8.50 -2.59 8.12
N THR A 39 8.97 -2.67 6.88
CA THR A 39 10.18 -3.40 6.52
C THR A 39 10.74 -2.84 5.24
N GLN A 40 12.05 -2.91 5.07
CA GLN A 40 12.68 -2.71 3.77
C GLN A 40 12.74 -4.02 2.99
N GLU A 41 12.76 -5.17 3.65
CA GLU A 41 12.89 -6.47 2.99
C GLU A 41 11.67 -6.83 2.12
N CYS A 42 11.95 -7.35 0.92
CA CYS A 42 10.95 -7.89 -0.01
C CYS A 42 11.54 -9.10 -0.74
N PRO A 43 10.78 -10.21 -0.91
CA PRO A 43 11.25 -11.38 -1.66
C PRO A 43 11.12 -11.22 -3.18
N PHE A 44 10.51 -10.13 -3.66
CA PHE A 44 10.19 -9.92 -5.07
C PHE A 44 11.15 -8.94 -5.74
N ASP A 45 11.27 -9.06 -7.07
CA ASP A 45 12.15 -8.23 -7.91
C ASP A 45 11.38 -7.36 -8.91
N CYS A 46 10.43 -6.57 -8.40
CA CYS A 46 9.59 -5.74 -9.24
C CYS A 46 10.43 -4.74 -10.06
N ARG A 47 10.20 -4.70 -11.37
CA ARG A 47 10.83 -3.75 -12.29
C ARG A 47 10.37 -2.34 -11.94
N GLY A 48 11.33 -1.44 -11.66
CA GLY A 48 11.01 -0.07 -11.24
C GLY A 48 10.33 -0.01 -9.88
N CYS A 49 10.70 -0.89 -8.95
CA CYS A 49 10.27 -0.78 -7.55
C CYS A 49 10.78 0.54 -6.95
N ILE A 50 9.87 1.39 -6.45
CA ILE A 50 10.23 2.66 -5.79
C ILE A 50 11.10 2.42 -4.55
N ASN A 51 10.90 1.29 -3.88
CA ASN A 51 11.67 0.90 -2.73
C ASN A 51 12.95 0.14 -3.11
N ALA A 52 13.33 -0.02 -4.38
CA ALA A 52 14.55 -0.76 -4.73
C ALA A 52 15.82 -0.18 -4.06
N LEU A 53 15.86 1.14 -3.85
CA LEU A 53 16.98 1.84 -3.20
C LEU A 53 17.05 1.60 -1.68
N THR A 54 15.93 1.23 -1.05
CA THR A 54 15.84 0.99 0.40
C THR A 54 15.69 -0.49 0.73
N ALA A 55 15.04 -1.26 -0.14
CA ALA A 55 14.71 -2.68 -0.02
C ALA A 55 15.83 -3.62 -0.49
N GLY A 56 16.86 -3.10 -1.15
CA GLY A 56 17.95 -3.89 -1.71
C GLY A 56 19.29 -3.58 -1.06
N LYS A 57 19.89 -4.56 -0.37
CA LYS A 57 21.28 -4.90 -0.70
C LYS A 57 21.24 -5.25 -2.19
N GLY A 58 21.75 -4.38 -3.05
CA GLY A 58 21.55 -4.45 -4.51
C GLY A 58 21.77 -5.86 -5.06
N ASN A 59 20.94 -6.28 -6.04
CA ASN A 59 20.88 -7.48 -6.91
C ASN A 59 21.70 -8.77 -6.68
N SER A 60 22.72 -8.84 -5.82
CA SER A 60 23.51 -10.02 -5.50
C SER A 60 23.03 -10.69 -4.20
N GLY A 61 22.46 -11.90 -4.29
CA GLY A 61 22.30 -12.79 -3.12
C GLY A 61 20.89 -13.32 -2.80
N ARG A 62 19.91 -13.19 -3.69
CA ARG A 62 18.50 -13.58 -3.42
C ARG A 62 18.18 -15.08 -3.46
N SER A 63 19.16 -15.98 -3.37
CA SER A 63 18.87 -17.42 -3.45
C SER A 63 18.24 -18.00 -2.17
N GLU A 64 18.37 -17.32 -1.02
CA GLU A 64 17.70 -17.73 0.23
C GLU A 64 17.23 -16.49 1.01
N PHE A 65 15.95 -16.14 0.90
CA PHE A 65 15.38 -15.08 1.73
C PHE A 65 15.20 -15.58 3.17
N VAL A 66 16.11 -15.18 4.06
CA VAL A 66 15.96 -15.36 5.51
C VAL A 66 15.76 -13.98 6.14
N PRO A 67 14.58 -13.69 6.70
CA PRO A 67 14.33 -12.48 7.48
C PRO A 67 15.44 -12.20 8.49
N GLU A 68 16.18 -11.08 8.39
CA GLU A 68 17.08 -10.69 9.48
C GLU A 68 16.23 -10.31 10.71
N LYS A 69 16.68 -10.72 11.90
CA LYS A 69 16.05 -10.33 13.18
C LYS A 69 16.31 -8.83 13.43
N ASN A 70 15.28 -8.00 13.30
CA ASN A 70 15.05 -6.73 14.01
C ASN A 70 16.24 -5.77 14.23
N ASN A 71 17.23 -5.71 13.34
CA ASN A 71 18.35 -4.79 13.50
C ASN A 71 17.95 -3.37 13.02
N GLY A 72 17.25 -2.61 13.88
CA GLY A 72 17.02 -1.16 13.69
C GLY A 72 15.60 -0.64 13.94
N LEU A 73 14.63 -1.52 14.19
CA LEU A 73 13.25 -1.12 14.53
C LEU A 73 13.14 -0.86 16.03
N ASN A 74 12.82 0.38 16.42
CA ASN A 74 12.48 0.73 17.79
C ASN A 74 10.99 1.07 17.86
N LEU A 75 10.17 0.03 18.08
CA LEU A 75 8.71 0.14 18.06
C LEU A 75 8.18 1.11 19.10
N GLU A 76 8.82 1.24 20.26
CA GLU A 76 8.39 2.19 21.30
C GLU A 76 8.61 3.64 20.86
N ARG A 77 9.80 3.94 20.32
CA ARG A 77 10.09 5.27 19.73
C ARG A 77 9.09 5.58 18.63
N ASP A 78 8.84 4.62 17.74
CA ASP A 78 8.00 4.82 16.57
C ASP A 78 6.52 5.01 16.98
N LEU A 79 6.05 4.25 17.97
CA LEU A 79 4.72 4.40 18.57
C LEU A 79 4.52 5.78 19.19
N LEU A 80 5.52 6.26 19.95
CA LEU A 80 5.49 7.61 20.54
C LEU A 80 5.52 8.69 19.45
N GLY A 81 6.32 8.52 18.40
CA GLY A 81 6.37 9.42 17.27
C GLY A 81 5.03 9.51 16.53
N ILE A 82 4.46 8.36 16.16
CA ILE A 82 3.17 8.27 15.46
C ILE A 82 2.06 8.87 16.32
N SER A 83 1.95 8.48 17.59
CA SER A 83 0.91 9.02 18.47
C SER A 83 1.01 10.54 18.67
N ARG A 84 2.23 11.08 18.71
CA ARG A 84 2.46 12.53 18.75
C ARG A 84 2.03 13.20 17.45
N LEU A 85 2.39 12.66 16.29
CA LEU A 85 1.94 13.18 14.99
C LEU A 85 0.41 13.23 14.89
N ILE A 86 -0.28 12.20 15.38
CA ILE A 86 -1.75 12.17 15.41
C ILE A 86 -2.29 13.31 16.28
N LYS A 87 -1.79 13.46 17.52
CA LYS A 87 -2.25 14.50 18.45
C LYS A 87 -1.96 15.91 17.93
N ASP A 88 -0.76 16.11 17.39
CA ASP A 88 -0.31 17.42 16.89
C ASP A 88 -1.07 17.83 15.61
N SER A 89 -1.58 16.86 14.83
CA SER A 89 -2.40 17.13 13.65
C SER A 89 -3.75 17.79 13.95
N ARG A 90 -4.28 17.57 15.17
CA ARG A 90 -5.64 18.00 15.60
C ARG A 90 -6.78 17.51 14.70
N LYS A 91 -6.54 16.47 13.90
CA LYS A 91 -7.53 15.83 13.03
C LYS A 91 -8.40 14.87 13.83
N ASN A 92 -9.64 14.67 13.40
CA ASN A 92 -10.57 13.75 14.06
C ASN A 92 -10.34 12.28 13.66
N ALA A 93 -9.54 12.03 12.63
CA ALA A 93 -9.22 10.71 12.14
C ALA A 93 -7.72 10.59 11.78
N ALA A 94 -7.19 9.39 11.93
CA ALA A 94 -5.83 9.06 11.50
C ALA A 94 -5.79 7.72 10.77
N VAL A 95 -5.07 7.68 9.65
CA VAL A 95 -4.82 6.49 8.85
C VAL A 95 -3.37 6.08 9.01
N ILE A 96 -3.13 4.88 9.54
CA ILE A 96 -1.80 4.28 9.58
C ILE A 96 -1.64 3.42 8.32
N VAL A 97 -0.76 3.85 7.41
CA VAL A 97 -0.48 3.13 6.17
C VAL A 97 0.79 2.30 6.34
N TYR A 98 0.61 0.99 6.45
CA TYR A 98 1.70 0.03 6.50
C TYR A 98 2.26 -0.20 5.09
N TYR A 99 3.51 0.18 4.85
CA TYR A 99 4.18 0.06 3.55
C TYR A 99 5.65 -0.35 3.70
N GLY A 100 6.37 -0.49 2.58
CA GLY A 100 7.80 -0.78 2.54
C GLY A 100 8.14 -1.81 1.46
N GLY A 101 8.97 -2.80 1.81
CA GLY A 101 9.21 -3.98 1.00
C GLY A 101 7.96 -4.85 0.90
N GLU A 102 7.86 -5.92 1.70
CA GLU A 102 6.62 -6.68 1.86
C GLU A 102 6.16 -6.70 3.33
N PRO A 103 5.22 -5.81 3.72
CA PRO A 103 4.73 -5.70 5.09
C PRO A 103 4.16 -7.00 5.66
N MET A 104 3.55 -7.85 4.83
CA MET A 104 2.94 -9.11 5.30
C MET A 104 3.96 -10.14 5.82
N LEU A 105 5.27 -9.90 5.63
CA LEU A 105 6.33 -10.70 6.24
C LEU A 105 6.68 -10.25 7.67
N ARG A 106 6.24 -9.07 8.09
CA ARG A 106 6.56 -8.42 9.38
C ARG A 106 5.27 -7.96 10.08
N LEU A 107 4.44 -8.93 10.43
CA LEU A 107 3.14 -8.69 11.06
C LEU A 107 3.22 -8.15 12.50
N GLU A 108 4.30 -8.46 13.22
CA GLU A 108 4.40 -8.06 14.64
C GLU A 108 4.38 -6.53 14.79
N PRO A 109 5.24 -5.74 14.11
CA PRO A 109 5.18 -4.28 14.18
C PRO A 109 3.79 -3.70 13.90
N MET A 110 3.12 -4.21 12.86
CA MET A 110 1.77 -3.78 12.50
C MET A 110 0.77 -4.09 13.62
N ALA A 111 0.85 -5.31 14.17
CA ALA A 111 -0.04 -5.76 15.23
C ALA A 111 0.23 -5.04 16.56
N HIS A 112 1.48 -4.66 16.82
CA HIS A 112 1.86 -3.83 17.95
C HIS A 112 1.15 -2.47 17.90
N PHE A 113 1.25 -1.75 16.77
CA PHE A 113 0.57 -0.46 16.62
C PHE A 113 -0.95 -0.58 16.64
N TYR A 114 -1.51 -1.59 15.98
CA TYR A 114 -2.95 -1.87 15.99
C TYR A 114 -3.51 -2.01 17.42
N ARG A 115 -2.77 -2.68 18.31
CA ARG A 115 -3.19 -2.85 19.72
C ARG A 115 -2.91 -1.62 20.59
N ALA A 116 -1.77 -0.96 20.39
CA ALA A 116 -1.28 0.05 21.31
C ALA A 116 -1.82 1.47 21.05
N LEU A 117 -2.00 1.86 19.78
CA LEU A 117 -2.41 3.22 19.43
C LEU A 117 -3.76 3.64 20.03
N PRO A 118 -4.82 2.79 20.04
CA PRO A 118 -6.10 3.17 20.63
C PRO A 118 -5.98 3.66 22.08
N GLY A 119 -5.17 2.98 22.90
CA GLY A 119 -4.97 3.35 24.30
C GLY A 119 -4.16 4.63 24.51
N ILE A 120 -3.37 5.07 23.52
CA ILE A 120 -2.52 6.26 23.63
C ILE A 120 -3.21 7.50 23.05
N VAL A 121 -3.94 7.32 21.95
CA VAL A 121 -4.64 8.40 21.24
C VAL A 121 -5.99 8.69 21.89
N GLY A 122 -6.67 7.66 22.41
CA GLY A 122 -8.00 7.77 23.01
C GLY A 122 -9.14 7.75 21.99
N ASP A 123 -10.38 7.73 22.49
CA ASP A 123 -11.58 7.47 21.69
C ASP A 123 -12.05 8.67 20.84
N SER A 124 -11.45 9.85 21.04
CA SER A 124 -11.81 11.07 20.29
C SER A 124 -11.27 11.08 18.86
N THR A 125 -10.39 10.15 18.50
CA THR A 125 -9.80 10.04 17.15
C THR A 125 -10.14 8.70 16.53
N SER A 126 -10.75 8.71 15.35
CA SER A 126 -10.99 7.50 14.57
C SER A 126 -9.66 6.96 14.01
N LEU A 127 -9.25 5.76 14.42
CA LEU A 127 -8.05 5.10 13.92
C LEU A 127 -8.41 4.12 12.82
N LYS A 128 -7.83 4.32 11.64
CA LYS A 128 -7.93 3.42 10.49
C LYS A 128 -6.56 2.81 10.20
N HIS A 129 -6.56 1.55 9.80
CA HIS A 129 -5.34 0.84 9.41
C HIS A 129 -5.43 0.41 7.96
N MET A 130 -4.41 0.75 7.19
CA MET A 130 -4.27 0.38 5.78
C MET A 130 -2.97 -0.37 5.57
N VAL A 131 -2.94 -1.30 4.62
CA VAL A 131 -1.71 -1.93 4.17
C VAL A 131 -1.58 -1.86 2.65
N ILE A 132 -0.35 -1.62 2.18
CA ILE A 132 0.05 -1.77 0.78
C ILE A 132 0.91 -3.02 0.67
N THR A 133 0.46 -4.01 -0.09
CA THR A 133 1.10 -5.33 -0.17
C THR A 133 1.09 -5.88 -1.61
N SER A 134 1.94 -6.87 -1.88
CA SER A 134 1.84 -7.70 -3.09
C SER A 134 0.60 -8.59 -3.11
N GLY A 135 0.00 -8.89 -1.95
CA GLY A 135 -1.12 -9.82 -1.83
C GLY A 135 -0.72 -11.30 -1.69
N HIS A 136 0.57 -11.65 -1.75
CA HIS A 136 1.04 -13.06 -1.75
C HIS A 136 0.92 -13.79 -0.41
N PHE A 137 0.74 -13.07 0.70
CA PHE A 137 0.88 -13.63 2.04
C PHE A 137 -0.37 -13.42 2.91
N LEU A 138 -1.53 -13.12 2.30
CA LEU A 138 -2.76 -12.75 3.01
C LEU A 138 -3.24 -13.87 3.93
N GLU A 139 -3.36 -15.11 3.48
CA GLU A 139 -3.78 -16.25 4.33
C GLU A 139 -2.88 -16.47 5.53
N LYS A 140 -1.56 -16.32 5.32
CA LYS A 140 -0.59 -16.46 6.41
C LYS A 140 -0.80 -15.35 7.43
N ALA A 141 -1.10 -14.14 6.97
CA ALA A 141 -1.43 -13.02 7.84
C ALA A 141 -2.76 -13.23 8.59
N ILE A 142 -3.80 -13.71 7.90
CA ILE A 142 -5.10 -14.05 8.50
C ILE A 142 -4.90 -15.08 9.64
N LYS A 143 -4.12 -16.13 9.40
CA LYS A 143 -3.85 -17.18 10.41
C LYS A 143 -3.09 -16.65 11.63
N LYS A 144 -2.17 -15.71 11.43
CA LYS A 144 -1.28 -15.21 12.50
C LYS A 144 -1.88 -14.07 13.32
N THR A 145 -2.60 -13.17 12.67
CA THR A 145 -3.14 -11.94 13.28
C THR A 145 -4.56 -11.67 12.78
N PRO A 146 -5.52 -12.60 13.00
CA PRO A 146 -6.83 -12.57 12.36
C PRO A 146 -7.59 -11.27 12.64
N GLN A 147 -7.62 -10.83 13.90
CA GLN A 147 -8.31 -9.59 14.30
C GLN A 147 -7.76 -8.34 13.64
N MET A 148 -6.45 -8.23 13.44
CA MET A 148 -5.88 -7.06 12.76
C MET A 148 -6.23 -7.10 11.28
N ILE A 149 -6.05 -8.25 10.63
CA ILE A 149 -6.25 -8.38 9.18
C ILE A 149 -7.72 -8.22 8.79
N SER A 150 -8.66 -8.80 9.54
CA SER A 150 -10.10 -8.65 9.27
C SER A 150 -10.57 -7.20 9.39
N ASN A 151 -9.93 -6.41 10.25
CA ASN A 151 -10.32 -5.02 10.56
C ASN A 151 -9.43 -3.97 9.89
N LEU A 152 -8.59 -4.36 8.93
CA LEU A 152 -7.96 -3.37 8.05
C LEU A 152 -9.06 -2.60 7.32
N TRP A 153 -9.01 -1.28 7.41
CA TRP A 153 -9.93 -0.39 6.71
C TRP A 153 -9.75 -0.51 5.19
N LEU A 154 -8.49 -0.63 4.74
CA LEU A 154 -8.15 -0.76 3.34
C LEU A 154 -6.95 -1.68 3.12
N THR A 155 -7.07 -2.62 2.19
CA THR A 155 -5.97 -3.45 1.70
C THR A 155 -5.66 -3.07 0.26
N ALA A 156 -4.59 -2.33 0.02
CA ALA A 156 -4.12 -1.99 -1.32
C ALA A 156 -3.25 -3.11 -1.89
N LEU A 157 -3.75 -3.77 -2.92
CA LEU A 157 -3.10 -4.85 -3.63
C LEU A 157 -2.40 -4.33 -4.86
N SER A 158 -1.11 -4.59 -4.93
CA SER A 158 -0.28 -4.03 -5.98
C SER A 158 -0.29 -4.97 -7.20
N ILE A 159 -1.11 -4.65 -8.22
CA ILE A 159 -1.39 -5.50 -9.39
C ILE A 159 -1.24 -4.70 -10.69
N ASP A 160 -0.36 -5.15 -11.58
CA ASP A 160 0.04 -4.40 -12.78
C ASP A 160 -0.49 -5.01 -14.09
N GLY A 161 -1.80 -5.22 -14.21
CA GLY A 161 -2.43 -5.72 -15.45
C GLY A 161 -2.91 -7.17 -15.39
N ASN A 162 -3.03 -7.79 -16.57
CA ASN A 162 -3.29 -9.21 -16.72
C ASN A 162 -2.11 -10.07 -16.19
N GLU A 163 -2.25 -11.38 -16.21
CA GLU A 163 -1.26 -12.30 -15.62
C GLU A 163 0.13 -12.16 -16.27
N GLU A 164 0.19 -12.12 -17.60
CA GLU A 164 1.46 -11.96 -18.32
C GLU A 164 2.16 -10.64 -17.95
N GLN A 165 1.43 -9.53 -18.01
CA GLN A 165 1.99 -8.22 -17.71
C GLN A 165 2.37 -8.09 -16.24
N HIS A 166 1.51 -8.55 -15.33
CA HIS A 166 1.75 -8.50 -13.89
C HIS A 166 3.02 -9.27 -13.55
N ASP A 167 3.12 -10.54 -13.96
CA ASP A 167 4.20 -11.43 -13.56
C ASP A 167 5.54 -10.99 -14.21
N ALA A 168 5.49 -10.38 -15.40
CA ALA A 168 6.66 -9.80 -16.05
C ALA A 168 7.18 -8.53 -15.34
N MET A 169 6.27 -7.68 -14.84
CA MET A 169 6.62 -6.43 -14.17
C MET A 169 6.95 -6.63 -12.70
N ARG A 170 6.23 -7.50 -12.01
CA ARG A 170 6.39 -7.83 -10.59
C ARG A 170 7.08 -9.17 -10.44
N ARG A 171 8.33 -9.25 -10.89
CA ARG A 171 9.04 -10.54 -10.97
C ARG A 171 9.09 -11.24 -9.62
N GLY A 172 8.74 -12.52 -9.63
CA GLY A 172 8.66 -13.36 -8.44
C GLY A 172 7.29 -13.34 -7.76
N THR A 173 6.38 -12.45 -8.15
CA THR A 173 4.96 -12.55 -7.82
C THR A 173 4.23 -13.38 -8.88
N SER A 174 3.02 -13.81 -8.56
CA SER A 174 2.06 -14.46 -9.45
C SER A 174 0.66 -13.87 -9.24
N LEU A 175 0.06 -13.32 -10.29
CA LEU A 175 -1.32 -12.81 -10.22
C LEU A 175 -2.32 -13.90 -9.84
N LYS A 176 -2.09 -15.13 -10.32
CA LYS A 176 -2.90 -16.30 -9.98
C LYS A 176 -2.89 -16.59 -8.48
N GLU A 177 -1.71 -16.54 -7.85
CA GLU A 177 -1.59 -16.73 -6.41
C GLU A 177 -2.24 -15.57 -5.63
N ILE A 178 -2.09 -14.33 -6.09
CA ILE A 178 -2.74 -13.17 -5.48
C ILE A 178 -4.26 -13.35 -5.46
N ARG A 179 -4.87 -13.73 -6.60
CA ARG A 179 -6.31 -13.98 -6.67
C ARG A 179 -6.77 -15.02 -5.63
N ARG A 180 -6.05 -16.13 -5.52
CA ARG A 180 -6.32 -17.18 -4.53
C ARG A 180 -6.22 -16.66 -3.08
N GLN A 181 -5.23 -15.81 -2.80
CA GLN A 181 -5.03 -15.19 -1.48
C GLN A 181 -6.13 -14.16 -1.16
N VAL A 182 -6.59 -13.43 -2.17
CA VAL A 182 -7.70 -12.45 -2.06
C VAL A 182 -9.02 -13.16 -1.79
N GLU A 183 -9.30 -14.29 -2.43
CA GLU A 183 -10.47 -15.11 -2.13
C GLU A 183 -10.54 -15.45 -0.63
N ALA A 184 -9.41 -15.81 -0.02
CA ALA A 184 -9.33 -16.09 1.41
C ALA A 184 -9.51 -14.83 2.28
N LEU A 185 -8.98 -13.68 1.85
CA LEU A 185 -9.19 -12.40 2.52
C LEU A 185 -10.67 -11.99 2.48
N ASN A 186 -11.35 -12.19 1.37
CA ASN A 186 -12.77 -11.85 1.18
C ASN A 186 -13.70 -12.61 2.12
N GLN A 187 -13.29 -13.78 2.62
CA GLN A 187 -14.06 -14.52 3.62
C GLN A 187 -14.04 -13.88 5.01
N VAL A 188 -13.09 -12.98 5.30
CA VAL A 188 -12.86 -12.47 6.66
C VAL A 188 -12.77 -10.96 6.76
N ARG A 189 -12.57 -10.24 5.65
CA ARG A 189 -12.39 -8.79 5.68
C ARG A 189 -13.69 -8.05 5.99
N HIS A 190 -13.57 -6.97 6.74
CA HIS A 190 -14.64 -5.99 6.95
C HIS A 190 -14.39 -4.68 6.19
N GLY A 191 -13.13 -4.39 5.84
CA GLY A 191 -12.76 -3.22 5.04
C GLY A 191 -12.66 -3.51 3.55
N GLU A 192 -12.17 -2.52 2.82
CA GLU A 192 -12.14 -2.50 1.36
C GLU A 192 -10.83 -3.06 0.80
N VAL A 193 -10.87 -3.44 -0.47
CA VAL A 193 -9.69 -3.79 -1.27
C VAL A 193 -9.54 -2.75 -2.37
N LEU A 194 -8.34 -2.22 -2.53
CA LEU A 194 -7.98 -1.32 -3.63
C LEU A 194 -6.96 -2.01 -4.53
N ILE A 195 -7.25 -2.05 -5.83
CA ILE A 195 -6.27 -2.50 -6.82
C ILE A 195 -5.39 -1.31 -7.21
N TRP A 196 -4.10 -1.39 -6.87
CA TRP A 196 -3.10 -0.39 -7.20
C TRP A 196 -2.23 -0.88 -8.36
N ALA A 197 -2.35 -0.23 -9.51
CA ALA A 197 -1.49 -0.47 -10.66
C ALA A 197 -0.46 0.64 -10.82
N THR A 198 0.78 0.28 -11.15
CA THR A 198 1.80 1.26 -11.57
C THR A 198 2.05 1.08 -13.06
N LEU A 199 1.57 2.03 -13.86
CA LEU A 199 1.81 2.02 -15.31
C LEU A 199 3.26 2.39 -15.62
N ARG A 200 3.92 1.59 -16.45
CA ARG A 200 5.33 1.76 -16.86
C ARG A 200 5.46 1.66 -18.38
N PRO A 201 6.57 2.16 -18.97
CA PRO A 201 6.81 1.98 -20.40
C PRO A 201 6.75 0.51 -20.83
N GLY A 202 6.00 0.26 -21.90
CA GLY A 202 5.77 -1.09 -22.44
C GLY A 202 4.61 -1.85 -21.79
N MET A 203 3.89 -1.24 -20.84
CA MET A 203 2.63 -1.78 -20.32
C MET A 203 1.42 -1.28 -21.11
N SER A 204 0.43 -2.14 -21.24
CA SER A 204 -0.93 -1.85 -21.66
C SER A 204 -1.74 -1.30 -20.48
N LEU A 205 -2.23 -0.06 -20.62
CA LEU A 205 -3.22 0.51 -19.70
C LEU A 205 -4.54 -0.28 -19.75
N TRP A 206 -4.88 -0.81 -20.93
CA TRP A 206 -6.08 -1.63 -21.10
C TRP A 206 -6.00 -2.89 -20.23
N ASP A 207 -4.85 -3.54 -20.17
CA ASP A 207 -4.66 -4.75 -19.35
C ASP A 207 -4.80 -4.42 -17.85
N CYS A 208 -4.33 -3.24 -17.42
CA CYS A 208 -4.58 -2.73 -16.06
C CYS A 208 -6.07 -2.51 -15.79
N PHE A 209 -6.79 -1.93 -16.76
CA PHE A 209 -8.22 -1.70 -16.65
C PHE A 209 -9.03 -3.02 -16.61
N GLU A 210 -8.72 -3.98 -17.48
CA GLU A 210 -9.36 -5.29 -17.46
C GLU A 210 -9.12 -6.04 -16.16
N SER A 211 -7.90 -5.95 -15.62
CA SER A 211 -7.57 -6.51 -14.31
C SER A 211 -8.41 -5.86 -13.19
N PHE A 212 -8.55 -4.53 -13.20
CA PHE A 212 -9.44 -3.84 -12.28
C PHE A 212 -10.90 -4.30 -12.41
N MET A 213 -11.41 -4.39 -13.65
CA MET A 213 -12.78 -4.83 -13.91
C MET A 213 -13.01 -6.28 -13.48
N TYR A 214 -12.00 -7.15 -13.57
CA TYR A 214 -12.05 -8.52 -13.04
C TYR A 214 -12.34 -8.54 -11.54
N PHE A 215 -11.57 -7.80 -10.73
CA PHE A 215 -11.77 -7.74 -9.28
C PHE A 215 -13.11 -7.07 -8.93
N ARG A 216 -13.42 -5.94 -9.59
CA ARG A 216 -14.68 -5.22 -9.39
C ARG A 216 -15.91 -6.08 -9.65
N ALA A 217 -15.93 -6.84 -10.74
CA ALA A 217 -17.09 -7.68 -11.11
C ALA A 217 -17.36 -8.80 -10.10
N ARG A 218 -16.35 -9.16 -9.30
CA ARG A 218 -16.40 -10.24 -8.30
C ARG A 218 -16.57 -9.69 -6.87
N ALA A 219 -16.69 -8.36 -6.73
CA ALA A 219 -16.68 -7.65 -5.45
C ALA A 219 -15.45 -8.01 -4.58
N GLU A 220 -14.32 -8.25 -5.25
CA GLU A 220 -13.04 -8.64 -4.65
C GLU A 220 -12.16 -7.43 -4.37
#